data_AF-A0A2P4P228-F1
#
_entry.id   AF-A0A2P4P228-F1
#
_cell.length_a   1.000
_cell.length_b   1.000
_cell.length_c   1.000
_cell.angle_alpha   90.00
_cell.angle_beta   90.00
_cell.angle_gamma   90.00
#
_symmetry.space_group_name_H-M   'P 1'
#
loop_
_entity.id
_entity.type
_entity.pdbx_description
1 polymer ?
#
loop_
_entity_poly.entity_id
_entity_poly.type
_entity_poly.pdbx_seq_one_letter_code
_entity_poly.pdbx_strand_id
1 'polypeptide(L)'
;MCVAEPQQHTGLYLSMQTPVANSSSFVPCVSAPPQLQQEQAQDKTKIGRDFLEELKCLFLRVRDPPKSALEELVRKIVKCDLNSADGIEWLRLANRNFGDFRNKFIDGIERLINSFKERLESDRLPQKEEISAFIDDTVVMNVLQRWLNATKIDELRSKNSLNILRQFIRKAFVVNYVSRDTDATKALDILTQKIAVPSRNGNNFASNLKI
;
A
#
# COMPACT_ATOMS: atom_id res chain seq x y z
N MET A 1 -45.53 61.54 19.65
CA MET A 1 -45.76 62.50 18.55
C MET A 1 -45.16 61.90 17.30
N CYS A 2 -45.75 61.80 16.12
CA CYS A 2 -47.10 61.84 15.53
C CYS A 2 -46.88 61.12 14.16
N VAL A 3 -47.65 60.11 13.73
CA VAL A 3 -48.91 60.21 12.93
C VAL A 3 -48.66 61.05 11.66
N ALA A 4 -48.85 60.59 10.40
CA ALA A 4 -50.00 59.88 9.84
C ALA A 4 -49.70 59.18 8.48
N GLU A 5 -50.44 58.08 8.27
CA GLU A 5 -51.08 57.46 7.08
C GLU A 5 -51.45 58.37 5.87
N PRO A 6 -51.92 57.87 4.67
CA PRO A 6 -52.88 56.73 4.54
C PRO A 6 -52.87 55.81 3.28
N GLN A 7 -53.45 54.62 3.51
CA GLN A 7 -54.48 53.86 2.76
C GLN A 7 -54.47 53.76 1.22
N GLN A 8 -54.69 52.54 0.69
CA GLN A 8 -56.04 52.08 0.24
C GLN A 8 -56.09 50.62 -0.24
N HIS A 9 -57.33 50.12 -0.27
CA HIS A 9 -57.83 48.76 -0.17
C HIS A 9 -58.12 48.08 -1.54
N THR A 10 -58.23 46.74 -1.48
CA THR A 10 -59.09 45.81 -2.25
C THR A 10 -58.81 45.49 -3.73
N GLY A 11 -58.62 44.18 -3.97
CA GLY A 11 -58.90 43.49 -5.23
C GLY A 11 -59.02 41.99 -4.99
N LEU A 12 -60.24 41.45 -5.16
CA LEU A 12 -60.63 40.05 -4.99
C LEU A 12 -59.93 39.12 -6.00
N TYR A 13 -59.54 37.90 -5.59
CA TYR A 13 -59.58 36.76 -6.50
C TYR A 13 -59.92 35.45 -5.77
N LEU A 14 -60.93 34.79 -6.32
CA LEU A 14 -61.52 33.53 -5.91
C LEU A 14 -60.92 32.41 -6.78
N SER A 15 -60.65 31.23 -6.19
CA SER A 15 -60.99 29.89 -6.75
C SER A 15 -59.90 28.81 -6.62
N MET A 16 -60.18 27.88 -5.69
CA MET A 16 -60.19 26.40 -5.79
C MET A 16 -59.00 25.63 -6.40
N GLN A 17 -58.32 24.83 -5.57
CA GLN A 17 -58.45 23.34 -5.53
C GLN A 17 -57.42 22.71 -4.55
N THR A 18 -57.89 21.77 -3.72
CA THR A 18 -57.09 20.88 -2.85
C THR A 18 -57.08 19.44 -3.44
N PRO A 19 -56.40 18.43 -2.86
CA PRO A 19 -55.20 17.82 -3.41
C PRO A 19 -55.43 16.38 -3.95
N VAL A 20 -54.53 15.88 -4.80
CA VAL A 20 -54.37 14.43 -5.02
C VAL A 20 -52.90 14.08 -4.83
N ALA A 21 -52.53 13.73 -3.60
CA ALA A 21 -51.26 13.07 -3.31
C ALA A 21 -51.47 11.56 -3.46
N ASN A 22 -51.07 11.02 -4.61
CA ASN A 22 -50.93 9.59 -4.80
C ASN A 22 -49.82 9.05 -3.89
N SER A 23 -50.12 7.93 -3.24
CA SER A 23 -49.28 7.12 -2.37
C SER A 23 -47.80 7.06 -2.77
N SER A 24 -46.93 7.73 -2.01
CA SER A 24 -45.53 7.33 -1.92
C SER A 24 -45.43 6.16 -0.94
N SER A 25 -45.23 4.96 -1.47
CA SER A 25 -44.81 3.81 -0.70
C SER A 25 -43.44 4.11 -0.10
N PHE A 26 -43.38 4.50 1.16
CA PHE A 26 -42.15 4.52 1.94
C PHE A 26 -41.67 3.08 2.07
N VAL A 27 -40.66 2.72 1.28
CA VAL A 27 -39.90 1.50 1.51
C VAL A 27 -38.95 1.80 2.68
N PRO A 28 -39.05 1.13 3.83
CA PRO A 28 -38.07 1.32 4.90
C PRO A 28 -36.73 0.79 4.41
N CYS A 29 -35.72 1.64 4.41
CA CYS A 29 -34.33 1.20 4.26
C CYS A 29 -34.02 0.28 5.45
N VAL A 30 -33.95 -1.03 5.20
CA VAL A 30 -33.53 -2.01 6.21
C VAL A 30 -32.04 -1.83 6.40
N SER A 31 -31.66 -0.94 7.32
CA SER A 31 -30.29 -0.87 7.84
C SER A 31 -29.97 -2.22 8.47
N ALA A 32 -28.86 -2.84 8.06
CA ALA A 32 -28.40 -4.07 8.69
C ALA A 32 -28.26 -3.86 10.22
N PRO A 33 -28.57 -4.87 11.05
CA PRO A 33 -28.39 -4.80 12.50
C PRO A 33 -26.99 -4.29 12.89
N PRO A 34 -26.86 -3.47 13.94
CA PRO A 34 -25.58 -2.89 14.35
C PRO A 34 -24.46 -3.92 14.51
N GLN A 35 -24.78 -5.13 14.96
CA GLN A 35 -23.84 -6.25 15.10
C GLN A 35 -23.29 -6.74 13.75
N LEU A 36 -24.13 -6.88 12.72
CA LEU A 36 -23.70 -7.30 11.38
C LEU A 36 -22.86 -6.22 10.68
N GLN A 37 -23.14 -4.94 10.95
CA GLN A 37 -22.32 -3.83 10.45
C GLN A 37 -20.93 -3.81 11.11
N GLN A 38 -20.86 -4.11 12.40
CA GLN A 38 -19.60 -4.19 13.15
C GLN A 38 -18.72 -5.37 12.69
N GLU A 39 -19.33 -6.54 12.47
CA GLU A 39 -18.62 -7.72 11.94
C GLU A 39 -18.11 -7.51 10.52
N GLN A 40 -18.93 -6.93 9.62
CA GLN A 40 -18.50 -6.61 8.26
C GLN A 40 -17.39 -5.56 8.22
N ALA A 41 -17.43 -4.55 9.09
CA ALA A 41 -16.37 -3.55 9.18
C ALA A 41 -15.05 -4.14 9.72
N GLN A 42 -15.15 -5.04 10.71
CA GLN A 42 -14.00 -5.75 11.28
C GLN A 42 -13.36 -6.70 10.25
N ASP A 43 -14.17 -7.38 9.45
CA ASP A 43 -13.70 -8.26 8.38
C ASP A 43 -12.99 -7.47 7.27
N LYS A 44 -13.57 -6.36 6.81
CA LYS A 44 -12.90 -5.45 5.84
C LYS A 44 -11.57 -4.92 6.37
N THR A 45 -11.50 -4.57 7.66
CA THR A 45 -10.27 -4.11 8.31
C THR A 45 -9.21 -5.21 8.35
N LYS A 46 -9.61 -6.45 8.65
CA LYS A 46 -8.71 -7.60 8.61
C LYS A 46 -8.19 -7.87 7.19
N ILE A 47 -9.08 -7.91 6.21
CA ILE A 47 -8.74 -8.09 4.78
C ILE A 47 -7.72 -7.04 4.35
N GLY A 48 -7.95 -5.76 4.68
CA GLY A 48 -7.00 -4.70 4.33
C GLY A 48 -5.63 -4.83 4.98
N ARG A 49 -5.57 -5.28 6.24
CA ARG A 49 -4.30 -5.57 6.92
C ARG A 49 -3.58 -6.74 6.27
N ASP A 50 -4.27 -7.85 6.02
CA ASP A 50 -3.71 -9.04 5.40
C ASP A 50 -3.22 -8.74 3.97
N PHE A 51 -3.98 -7.93 3.23
CA PHE A 51 -3.61 -7.47 1.89
C PHE A 51 -2.34 -6.62 1.91
N LEU A 52 -2.26 -5.61 2.77
CA LEU A 52 -1.07 -4.76 2.90
C LEU A 52 0.16 -5.57 3.32
N GLU A 53 -0.02 -6.56 4.20
CA GLU A 53 1.05 -7.45 4.62
C GLU A 53 1.61 -8.27 3.45
N GLU A 54 0.74 -8.84 2.63
CA GLU A 54 1.14 -9.60 1.44
C GLU A 54 1.75 -8.70 0.36
N LEU A 55 1.29 -7.44 0.19
CA LEU A 55 1.95 -6.47 -0.70
C LEU A 55 3.38 -6.17 -0.24
N LYS A 56 3.61 -6.03 1.08
CA LYS A 56 4.96 -5.81 1.62
C LYS A 56 5.85 -7.03 1.40
N CYS A 57 5.31 -8.24 1.60
CA CYS A 57 6.03 -9.47 1.32
C CYS A 57 6.38 -9.60 -0.17
N LEU A 58 5.45 -9.23 -1.06
CA LEU A 58 5.68 -9.21 -2.50
C LEU A 58 6.77 -8.19 -2.88
N PHE A 59 6.79 -7.02 -2.26
CA PHE A 59 7.80 -5.99 -2.52
C PHE A 59 9.23 -6.46 -2.20
N LEU A 60 9.39 -7.31 -1.18
CA LEU A 60 10.68 -7.93 -0.86
C LEU A 60 11.15 -8.92 -1.95
N ARG A 61 10.24 -9.44 -2.78
CA ARG A 61 10.56 -10.28 -3.94
C ARG A 61 10.77 -9.46 -5.21
N VAL A 62 9.89 -8.51 -5.50
CA VAL A 62 9.86 -7.75 -6.76
C VAL A 62 9.38 -6.31 -6.52
N ARG A 63 10.07 -5.31 -7.08
CA ARG A 63 9.71 -3.88 -6.92
C ARG A 63 8.74 -3.38 -7.98
N ASP A 64 8.66 -4.07 -9.12
CA ASP A 64 7.73 -3.79 -10.21
C ASP A 64 6.98 -5.07 -10.63
N PRO A 65 6.05 -5.56 -9.79
CA PRO A 65 5.35 -6.81 -10.06
C PRO A 65 4.52 -6.71 -11.35
N PRO A 66 4.39 -7.80 -12.11
CA PRO A 66 3.44 -7.85 -13.21
C PRO A 66 2.01 -7.68 -12.69
N LYS A 67 1.14 -7.09 -13.52
CA LYS A 67 -0.27 -6.86 -13.16
C LYS A 67 -0.96 -8.13 -12.66
N SER A 68 -0.66 -9.27 -13.28
CA SER A 68 -1.21 -10.59 -12.91
C SER A 68 -0.92 -10.98 -11.46
N ALA A 69 0.25 -10.63 -10.92
CA ALA A 69 0.60 -10.93 -9.52
C ALA A 69 -0.29 -10.14 -8.54
N LEU A 70 -0.55 -8.86 -8.84
CA LEU A 70 -1.44 -8.02 -8.03
C LEU A 70 -2.90 -8.53 -8.12
N GLU A 71 -3.35 -8.86 -9.33
CA GLU A 71 -4.66 -9.45 -9.56
C GLU A 71 -4.85 -10.77 -8.79
N GLU A 72 -3.84 -11.63 -8.74
CA GLU A 72 -3.89 -12.88 -7.99
C GLU A 72 -3.98 -12.65 -6.47
N LEU A 73 -3.25 -11.66 -5.92
CA LEU A 73 -3.39 -11.30 -4.51
C LEU A 73 -4.80 -10.80 -4.17
N VAL A 74 -5.38 -9.94 -5.02
CA VAL A 74 -6.75 -9.45 -4.82
C VAL A 74 -7.74 -10.62 -4.82
N ARG A 75 -7.63 -11.55 -5.77
CA ARG A 75 -8.49 -12.74 -5.82
C ARG A 75 -8.33 -13.64 -4.59
N LYS A 76 -7.09 -13.86 -4.10
CA LYS A 76 -6.83 -14.75 -2.96
C LYS A 76 -7.27 -14.18 -1.61
N ILE A 77 -7.10 -12.86 -1.43
CA ILE A 77 -7.27 -12.21 -0.13
C ILE A 77 -8.66 -11.56 -0.02
N VAL A 78 -9.04 -10.77 -1.03
CA VAL A 78 -10.29 -10.01 -1.04
C VAL A 78 -11.45 -10.86 -1.57
N LYS A 79 -11.17 -11.78 -2.49
CA LYS A 79 -12.16 -12.69 -3.10
C LYS A 79 -13.29 -11.96 -3.85
N CYS A 80 -12.96 -10.86 -4.53
CA CYS A 80 -13.88 -10.11 -5.38
C CYS A 80 -13.60 -10.30 -6.88
N ASP A 81 -14.60 -9.97 -7.72
CA ASP A 81 -14.39 -9.80 -9.15
C ASP A 81 -13.53 -8.56 -9.41
N LEU A 82 -12.50 -8.70 -10.24
CA LEU A 82 -11.59 -7.61 -10.58
C LEU A 82 -12.24 -6.51 -11.41
N ASN A 83 -13.33 -6.82 -12.11
CA ASN A 83 -14.09 -5.83 -12.87
C ASN A 83 -15.14 -5.11 -12.00
N SER A 84 -15.35 -5.55 -10.77
CA SER A 84 -16.21 -4.85 -9.81
C SER A 84 -15.57 -3.54 -9.34
N ALA A 85 -16.39 -2.62 -8.82
CA ALA A 85 -15.90 -1.38 -8.21
C ALA A 85 -14.86 -1.66 -7.11
N ASP A 86 -15.14 -2.62 -6.23
CA ASP A 86 -14.24 -3.06 -5.16
C ASP A 86 -12.92 -3.62 -5.74
N GLY A 87 -12.99 -4.50 -6.74
CA GLY A 87 -11.79 -5.07 -7.38
C GLY A 87 -10.89 -4.01 -7.99
N ILE A 88 -11.47 -3.03 -8.69
CA ILE A 88 -10.74 -1.90 -9.25
C ILE A 88 -10.09 -1.05 -8.14
N GLU A 89 -10.80 -0.83 -7.03
CA GLU A 89 -10.27 -0.07 -5.89
C GLU A 89 -9.07 -0.77 -5.25
N TRP A 90 -9.14 -2.08 -5.01
CA TRP A 90 -8.03 -2.85 -4.44
C TRP A 90 -6.80 -2.88 -5.35
N LEU A 91 -6.99 -2.97 -6.67
CA LEU A 91 -5.90 -2.87 -7.63
C LEU A 91 -5.26 -1.48 -7.64
N ARG A 92 -6.07 -0.41 -7.58
CA ARG A 92 -5.55 0.96 -7.44
C ARG A 92 -4.78 1.14 -6.14
N LEU A 93 -5.30 0.61 -5.03
CA LEU A 93 -4.63 0.63 -3.73
C LEU A 93 -3.28 -0.10 -3.79
N ALA A 94 -3.23 -1.27 -4.42
CA ALA A 94 -1.99 -2.03 -4.60
C ALA A 94 -0.94 -1.21 -5.37
N ASN A 95 -1.32 -0.65 -6.53
CA ASN A 95 -0.42 0.18 -7.34
C ASN A 95 0.07 1.41 -6.58
N ARG A 96 -0.80 2.08 -5.82
CA ARG A 96 -0.44 3.23 -4.97
C ARG A 96 0.58 2.82 -3.90
N ASN A 97 0.37 1.69 -3.23
CA ASN A 97 1.32 1.19 -2.24
C ASN A 97 2.67 0.85 -2.86
N PHE A 98 2.70 0.22 -4.04
CA PHE A 98 3.96 -0.06 -4.75
C PHE A 98 4.69 1.21 -5.17
N GLY A 99 3.96 2.26 -5.57
CA GLY A 99 4.52 3.60 -5.78
C GLY A 99 5.20 4.15 -4.52
N ASP A 100 4.50 4.15 -3.38
CA ASP A 100 5.09 4.59 -2.10
C ASP A 100 6.29 3.73 -1.71
N PHE A 101 6.19 2.41 -1.82
CA PHE A 101 7.25 1.49 -1.42
C PHE A 101 8.54 1.74 -2.22
N ARG A 102 8.45 1.91 -3.54
CA ARG A 102 9.62 2.23 -4.37
C ARG A 102 10.27 3.53 -3.94
N ASN A 103 9.48 4.58 -3.72
CA ASN A 103 10.00 5.87 -3.27
C ASN A 103 10.69 5.75 -1.90
N LYS A 104 10.03 5.11 -0.92
CA LYS A 104 10.60 4.91 0.42
C LYS A 104 11.85 4.03 0.42
N PHE A 105 11.92 3.05 -0.48
CA PHE A 105 13.10 2.22 -0.65
C PHE A 105 14.28 3.04 -1.16
N ILE A 106 14.10 3.78 -2.25
CA ILE A 106 15.15 4.63 -2.82
C ILE A 106 15.61 5.69 -1.82
N ASP A 107 14.69 6.37 -1.15
CA ASP A 107 15.04 7.33 -0.09
C ASP A 107 15.84 6.66 1.04
N GLY A 108 15.57 5.38 1.34
CA GLY A 108 16.32 4.59 2.31
C GLY A 108 17.75 4.28 1.85
N ILE A 109 17.93 3.96 0.57
CA ILE A 109 19.24 3.74 -0.03
C ILE A 109 20.05 5.04 -0.05
N GLU A 110 19.43 6.18 -0.40
CA GLU A 110 20.10 7.48 -0.39
C GLU A 110 20.56 7.89 1.01
N ARG A 111 19.71 7.70 2.04
CA ARG A 111 20.13 7.91 3.43
C ARG A 111 21.32 7.03 3.80
N LEU A 112 21.31 5.76 3.39
CA LEU A 112 22.43 4.85 3.64
C LEU A 112 23.72 5.30 2.95
N ILE A 113 23.64 5.79 1.71
CA ILE A 113 24.78 6.34 0.95
C ILE A 113 25.32 7.59 1.64
N ASN A 114 24.47 8.50 2.07
CA ASN A 114 24.90 9.72 2.76
C ASN A 114 25.63 9.40 4.06
N SER A 115 25.07 8.52 4.90
CA SER A 115 25.73 8.06 6.12
C SER A 115 27.08 7.38 5.86
N PHE A 116 27.23 6.70 4.72
CA PHE A 116 28.50 6.10 4.34
C PHE A 116 29.53 7.15 3.90
N LYS A 117 29.12 8.15 3.09
CA LYS A 117 29.99 9.25 2.65
C LYS A 117 30.48 10.10 3.82
N GLU A 118 29.60 10.39 4.78
CA GLU A 118 29.95 11.05 6.04
C GLU A 118 31.04 10.27 6.80
N ARG A 119 30.96 8.94 6.82
CA ARG A 119 31.96 8.08 7.49
C ARG A 119 33.29 7.98 6.73
N LEU A 120 33.26 8.04 5.40
CA LEU A 120 34.48 7.95 4.57
C LEU A 120 35.28 9.25 4.53
N GLU A 121 34.64 10.39 4.82
CA GLU A 121 35.21 11.73 4.63
C GLU A 121 35.77 11.94 3.20
N SER A 122 35.17 11.28 2.20
CA SER A 122 35.63 11.26 0.82
C SER A 122 34.50 10.95 -0.17
N ASP A 123 34.53 11.62 -1.32
CA ASP A 123 33.60 11.39 -2.43
C ASP A 123 34.04 10.29 -3.41
N ARG A 124 35.13 9.56 -3.10
CA ARG A 124 35.59 8.48 -3.97
C ARG A 124 34.57 7.35 -4.07
N LEU A 125 34.76 6.50 -5.08
CA LEU A 125 33.99 5.27 -5.19
C LEU A 125 34.35 4.30 -4.04
N PRO A 126 33.35 3.61 -3.46
CA PRO A 126 33.55 2.64 -2.42
C PRO A 126 34.17 1.35 -2.96
N GLN A 127 35.05 0.74 -2.18
CA GLN A 127 35.52 -0.62 -2.46
C GLN A 127 34.52 -1.66 -1.95
N LYS A 128 34.53 -2.84 -2.56
CA LYS A 128 33.58 -3.92 -2.25
C LYS A 128 33.66 -4.37 -0.79
N GLU A 129 34.86 -4.39 -0.24
CA GLU A 129 35.17 -4.78 1.14
C GLU A 129 34.60 -3.77 2.14
N GLU A 130 34.68 -2.48 1.82
CA GLU A 130 34.12 -1.38 2.63
C GLU A 130 32.59 -1.45 2.67
N ILE A 131 31.95 -1.68 1.53
CA ILE A 131 30.50 -1.87 1.44
C ILE A 131 30.09 -3.11 2.25
N SER A 132 30.87 -4.19 2.17
CA SER A 132 30.57 -5.44 2.87
C SER A 132 30.71 -5.30 4.38
N ALA A 133 31.69 -4.52 4.85
CA ALA A 133 31.88 -4.20 6.26
C ALA A 133 30.84 -3.21 6.79
N PHE A 134 30.39 -2.27 5.96
CA PHE A 134 29.42 -1.25 6.34
C PHE A 134 27.98 -1.77 6.35
N ILE A 135 27.59 -2.54 5.33
CA ILE A 135 26.22 -3.05 5.17
C ILE A 135 26.15 -4.48 5.70
N ASP A 136 25.92 -4.59 7.01
CA ASP A 136 25.67 -5.83 7.73
C ASP A 136 24.17 -6.17 7.80
N ASP A 137 23.81 -7.23 8.53
CA ASP A 137 22.41 -7.63 8.73
C ASP A 137 21.61 -6.53 9.45
N THR A 138 22.21 -5.82 10.40
CA THR A 138 21.55 -4.75 11.16
C THR A 138 21.12 -3.60 10.24
N VAL A 139 22.03 -3.16 9.37
CA VAL A 139 21.75 -2.14 8.36
C VAL A 139 20.66 -2.60 7.41
N VAL A 140 20.73 -3.85 6.93
CA VAL A 140 19.70 -4.41 6.03
C VAL A 140 18.33 -4.41 6.70
N MET A 141 18.26 -4.86 7.96
CA MET A 141 17.03 -4.87 8.75
C MET A 141 16.45 -3.46 8.93
N ASN A 142 17.30 -2.46 9.14
CA ASN A 142 16.88 -1.06 9.29
C ASN A 142 16.35 -0.48 7.97
N VAL A 143 17.06 -0.69 6.86
CA VAL A 143 16.63 -0.22 5.53
C VAL A 143 15.31 -0.87 5.12
N LEU A 144 15.15 -2.17 5.39
CA LEU A 144 13.97 -2.94 4.97
C LEU A 144 12.87 -3.04 6.04
N GLN A 145 13.02 -2.34 7.17
CA GLN A 145 12.15 -2.48 8.35
C GLN A 145 10.65 -2.38 8.03
N ARG A 146 10.29 -1.43 7.14
CA ARG A 146 8.91 -1.17 6.72
C ARG A 146 8.22 -2.39 6.11
N TRP A 147 8.97 -3.25 5.43
CA TRP A 147 8.46 -4.46 4.80
C TRP A 147 8.73 -5.70 5.63
N LEU A 148 9.87 -5.79 6.30
CA LEU A 148 10.19 -6.92 7.17
C LEU A 148 9.24 -7.07 8.35
N ASN A 149 8.58 -5.99 8.78
CA ASN A 149 7.55 -6.05 9.82
C ASN A 149 6.31 -6.87 9.43
N ALA A 150 6.15 -7.21 8.14
CA ALA A 150 5.13 -8.09 7.59
C ALA A 150 5.60 -9.56 7.51
N THR A 151 6.84 -9.84 7.89
CA THR A 151 7.47 -11.17 7.72
C THR A 151 7.74 -11.86 9.06
N LYS A 152 7.79 -13.18 9.04
CA LYS A 152 8.34 -13.97 10.14
C LYS A 152 9.85 -14.03 10.01
N ILE A 153 10.55 -13.15 10.73
CA ILE A 153 11.99 -12.93 10.51
C ILE A 153 12.83 -14.19 10.73
N ASP A 154 12.47 -15.03 11.70
CA ASP A 154 13.22 -16.26 12.01
C ASP A 154 13.11 -17.27 10.87
N GLU A 155 11.93 -17.41 10.26
CA GLU A 155 11.75 -18.23 9.06
C GLU A 155 12.45 -17.63 7.83
N LEU A 156 12.50 -16.31 7.72
CA LEU A 156 13.19 -15.62 6.65
C LEU A 156 14.72 -15.87 6.74
N ARG A 157 15.27 -15.89 7.96
CA ARG A 157 16.68 -16.25 8.24
C ARG A 157 16.94 -17.73 7.93
N SER A 158 16.10 -18.64 8.40
CA SER A 158 16.30 -20.08 8.19
C SER A 158 16.24 -20.49 6.72
N LYS A 159 15.50 -19.74 5.88
CA LYS A 159 15.42 -19.93 4.43
C LYS A 159 16.54 -19.23 3.64
N ASN A 160 17.55 -18.66 4.30
CA ASN A 160 18.64 -17.89 3.68
C ASN A 160 18.17 -16.63 2.90
N SER A 161 16.92 -16.23 3.02
CA SER A 161 16.36 -15.08 2.30
C SER A 161 16.99 -13.75 2.77
N LEU A 162 17.35 -13.62 4.05
CA LEU A 162 17.98 -12.39 4.56
C LEU A 162 19.35 -12.15 3.94
N ASN A 163 20.12 -13.21 3.70
CA ASN A 163 21.42 -13.13 3.05
C ASN A 163 21.28 -12.66 1.59
N ILE A 164 20.24 -13.10 0.89
CA ILE A 164 19.93 -12.64 -0.47
C ILE A 164 19.48 -11.16 -0.44
N LEU A 165 18.63 -10.77 0.50
CA LEU A 165 18.24 -9.38 0.69
C LEU A 165 19.45 -8.48 1.00
N ARG A 166 20.41 -8.96 1.78
CA ARG A 166 21.67 -8.25 2.03
C ARG A 166 22.48 -8.03 0.75
N GLN A 167 22.61 -9.06 -0.08
CA GLN A 167 23.26 -8.91 -1.39
C GLN A 167 22.53 -7.91 -2.28
N PHE A 168 21.19 -7.95 -2.26
CA PHE A 168 20.36 -6.97 -2.95
C PHE A 168 20.62 -5.54 -2.46
N ILE A 169 20.61 -5.28 -1.15
CA ILE A 169 20.89 -3.94 -0.60
C ILE A 169 22.29 -3.45 -0.98
N ARG A 170 23.31 -4.31 -0.90
CA ARG A 170 24.67 -3.94 -1.31
C ARG A 170 24.76 -3.56 -2.78
N LYS A 171 24.04 -4.28 -3.67
CA LYS A 171 23.98 -3.93 -5.09
C LYS A 171 23.16 -2.68 -5.35
N ALA A 172 22.03 -2.50 -4.66
CA ALA A 172 21.20 -1.30 -4.74
C ALA A 172 21.99 -0.06 -4.31
N PHE A 173 22.80 -0.18 -3.25
CA PHE A 173 23.73 0.85 -2.81
C PHE A 173 24.72 1.24 -3.93
N VAL A 174 25.37 0.26 -4.56
CA VAL A 174 26.35 0.52 -5.63
C VAL A 174 25.72 1.23 -6.83
N VAL A 175 24.58 0.75 -7.33
CA VAL A 175 23.96 1.33 -8.53
C VAL A 175 23.41 2.74 -8.29
N ASN A 176 23.08 3.09 -7.05
CA ASN A 176 22.59 4.42 -6.70
C ASN A 176 23.69 5.37 -6.14
N TYR A 177 24.95 4.91 -6.02
CA TYR A 177 25.99 5.64 -5.26
C TYR A 177 26.33 7.02 -5.84
N VAL A 178 26.44 7.09 -7.17
CA VAL A 178 26.78 8.33 -7.90
C VAL A 178 25.51 9.15 -8.16
N SER A 179 24.45 8.49 -8.61
CA SER A 179 23.17 9.10 -8.95
C SER A 179 22.05 8.09 -8.73
N ARG A 180 20.86 8.59 -8.38
CA ARG A 180 19.64 7.78 -8.28
C ARG A 180 19.36 7.07 -9.60
N ASP A 181 19.30 5.73 -9.56
CA ASP A 181 19.00 4.87 -10.72
C ASP A 181 17.91 3.85 -10.36
N THR A 182 16.66 4.22 -10.68
CA THR A 182 15.49 3.40 -10.39
C THR A 182 15.42 2.16 -11.28
N ASP A 183 15.90 2.24 -12.52
CA ASP A 183 15.78 1.14 -13.48
C ASP A 183 16.81 0.06 -13.18
N ALA A 184 18.06 0.44 -12.87
CA ALA A 184 19.06 -0.50 -12.39
C ALA A 184 18.61 -1.16 -11.07
N THR A 185 17.96 -0.40 -10.18
CA THR A 185 17.40 -0.95 -8.93
C THR A 185 16.33 -2.01 -9.19
N LYS A 186 15.43 -1.78 -10.16
CA LYS A 186 14.44 -2.76 -10.59
C LYS A 186 15.09 -3.98 -11.22
N ALA A 187 16.13 -3.81 -12.04
CA ALA A 187 16.86 -4.93 -12.66
C ALA A 187 17.49 -5.88 -11.63
N LEU A 188 17.68 -5.45 -10.37
CA LEU A 188 18.10 -6.34 -9.28
C LEU A 188 16.99 -7.28 -8.78
N ASP A 189 15.75 -7.18 -9.28
CA ASP A 189 14.63 -8.07 -8.94
C ASP A 189 14.98 -9.53 -9.22
N ILE A 190 15.88 -9.80 -10.17
CA ILE A 190 16.34 -11.17 -10.48
C ILE A 190 16.92 -11.90 -9.27
N LEU A 191 17.50 -11.15 -8.31
CA LEU A 191 18.11 -11.69 -7.10
C LEU A 191 17.04 -12.14 -6.10
N THR A 192 15.94 -11.39 -6.03
CA THR A 192 14.96 -11.51 -4.95
C THR A 192 13.67 -12.21 -5.38
N GLN A 193 13.39 -12.29 -6.68
CA GLN A 193 12.13 -12.82 -7.20
C GLN A 193 11.82 -14.25 -6.74
N LYS A 194 12.85 -15.06 -6.42
CA LYS A 194 12.70 -16.47 -6.00
C LYS A 194 12.84 -16.70 -4.49
N ILE A 195 13.04 -15.66 -3.69
CA ILE A 195 13.21 -15.85 -2.24
C ILE A 195 11.88 -16.19 -1.59
N ALA A 196 11.94 -16.99 -0.53
CA ALA A 196 10.79 -17.21 0.34
C ALA A 196 10.65 -16.02 1.31
N VAL A 197 9.47 -15.41 1.34
CA VAL A 197 9.11 -14.30 2.23
C VAL A 197 7.92 -14.73 3.08
N PRO A 198 8.17 -15.42 4.21
CA PRO A 198 7.09 -15.95 5.05
C PRO A 198 6.32 -14.80 5.69
N SER A 199 5.03 -14.68 5.41
CA SER A 199 4.17 -13.63 5.96
C SER A 199 3.77 -13.92 7.41
N ARG A 200 3.52 -12.87 8.19
CA ARG A 200 3.11 -13.00 9.60
C ARG A 200 1.72 -13.58 9.75
N ASN A 201 0.82 -13.29 8.83
CA ASN A 201 -0.53 -13.82 8.75
C ASN A 201 -0.54 -15.32 8.35
N GLY A 202 0.60 -15.86 7.90
CA GLY A 202 0.79 -17.27 7.58
C GLY A 202 0.22 -17.72 6.24
N ASN A 203 -0.45 -16.84 5.49
CA ASN A 203 -1.05 -17.17 4.20
C ASN A 203 0.02 -17.41 3.13
N ASN A 204 1.15 -16.70 3.21
CA ASN A 204 2.30 -16.80 2.31
C ASN A 204 1.93 -16.63 0.83
N PHE A 205 0.86 -15.90 0.50
CA PHE A 205 0.38 -15.79 -0.87
C PHE A 205 1.45 -15.18 -1.76
N ALA A 206 2.08 -14.11 -1.29
CA ALA A 206 3.15 -13.42 -1.97
C ALA A 206 4.38 -14.28 -2.18
N SER A 207 4.67 -15.29 -1.34
CA SER A 207 5.77 -16.25 -1.58
C SER A 207 5.45 -17.27 -2.67
N ASN A 208 4.17 -17.58 -2.86
CA ASN A 208 3.71 -18.63 -3.77
C ASN A 208 3.38 -18.11 -5.18
N LEU A 209 3.44 -16.79 -5.39
CA LEU A 209 3.22 -16.19 -6.72
C LEU A 209 4.34 -16.58 -7.69
N LYS A 210 3.94 -16.83 -8.94
CA LYS A 210 4.86 -16.95 -10.07
C LYS A 210 5.09 -15.54 -10.63
N ILE A 211 6.34 -15.10 -10.58
CA ILE A 211 6.80 -13.77 -10.97
C ILE A 211 7.96 -13.97 -11.94
#